data_AF-A0A948AHW4-F1
#
_entry.id   AF-A0A948AHW4-F1
#
_cell.length_a   1.000
_cell.length_b   1.000
_cell.length_c   1.000
_cell.angle_alpha   90.00
_cell.angle_beta   90.00
_cell.angle_gamma   90.00
#
_symmetry.space_group_name_H-M   'P 1'
#
loop_
_entity.id
_entity.type
_entity.pdbx_description
1 polymer ?
#
loop_
_entity_poly.entity_id
_entity_poly.type
_entity_poly.pdbx_seq_one_letter_code
_entity_poly.pdbx_strand_id
1 'polypeptide(L)'
;YGRDLDQSFALFESSQNFSLADVGAYLVTGPLGLLLTKGYDFARVVQGTGGQSEIRTLVSDWKVEQGVARARDVAMATKENRVALRGALDLANERFADVTLAWIDTQGCAKVRQKIRGPFRKPVVERPSTLQSLAGPVLKLLKQARGLFPGEACEVFYAGSVAPPK
;
A
#
# COMPACT_ATOMS: atom_id res chain seq x y z
N TYR A 1 -12.79 18.65 0.69
CA TYR A 1 -11.38 18.59 1.14
C TYR A 1 -10.89 17.17 0.94
N GLY A 2 -9.74 17.00 0.27
CA GLY A 2 -9.14 15.69 -0.03
C GLY A 2 -7.76 15.60 0.62
N ARG A 3 -7.08 14.46 0.42
CA ARG A 3 -5.74 14.21 0.95
C ARG A 3 -4.74 14.12 -0.20
N ASP A 4 -3.56 14.69 -0.01
CA ASP A 4 -2.41 14.49 -0.88
C ASP A 4 -1.73 13.17 -0.52
N LEU A 5 -2.01 12.14 -1.31
CA LEU A 5 -1.41 10.82 -1.16
C LEU A 5 0.05 10.86 -1.58
N ASP A 6 0.39 11.63 -2.61
CA ASP A 6 1.75 11.74 -3.13
C ASP A 6 2.68 12.41 -2.10
N GLN A 7 2.23 13.49 -1.48
CA GLN A 7 2.90 14.10 -0.33
C GLN A 7 2.95 13.14 0.87
N SER A 8 1.89 12.35 1.11
CA SER A 8 1.90 11.35 2.19
C SER A 8 2.97 10.27 1.96
N PHE A 9 3.22 9.86 0.71
CA PHE A 9 4.32 8.95 0.36
C PHE A 9 5.70 9.62 0.48
N ALA A 10 5.84 10.89 0.08
CA ALA A 10 7.07 11.65 0.28
C ALA A 10 7.41 11.84 1.78
N LEU A 11 6.39 12.06 2.61
CA LEU A 11 6.53 12.15 4.07
C LEU A 11 6.78 10.79 4.72
N PHE A 12 6.31 9.69 4.11
CA PHE A 12 6.65 8.35 4.55
C PHE A 12 8.17 8.11 4.43
N GLU A 13 8.77 8.54 3.31
CA GLU A 13 10.22 8.47 3.08
C GLU A 13 11.02 9.30 4.10
N SER A 14 10.47 10.43 4.56
CA SER A 14 11.17 11.36 5.47
C SER A 14 10.92 11.11 6.96
N SER A 15 9.78 10.58 7.38
CA SER A 15 9.36 10.57 8.79
C SER A 15 9.13 9.20 9.42
N GLN A 16 8.98 8.12 8.63
CA GLN A 16 8.65 6.75 9.09
C GLN A 16 7.44 6.63 10.05
N ASN A 17 6.69 7.72 10.28
CA ASN A 17 5.62 7.81 11.27
C ASN A 17 4.23 7.71 10.64
N PHE A 18 4.14 7.37 9.35
CA PHE A 18 2.88 7.28 8.62
C PHE A 18 2.50 5.83 8.26
N SER A 19 1.20 5.52 8.32
CA SER A 19 0.67 4.18 8.12
C SER A 19 0.19 3.99 6.67
N LEU A 20 0.77 3.04 5.94
CA LEU A 20 0.21 2.56 4.67
C LEU A 20 -1.24 2.08 4.85
N ALA A 21 -1.64 1.67 6.05
CA ALA A 21 -3.01 1.26 6.35
C ALA A 21 -4.05 2.35 6.05
N ASP A 22 -3.72 3.63 6.32
CA ASP A 22 -4.63 4.76 6.06
C ASP A 22 -4.90 4.92 4.56
N VAL A 23 -3.93 4.55 3.74
CA VAL A 23 -3.97 4.59 2.28
C VAL A 23 -4.56 3.29 1.70
N GLY A 24 -4.34 2.16 2.39
CA GLY A 24 -4.90 0.85 2.04
C GLY A 24 -6.41 0.75 2.25
N ALA A 25 -7.04 1.67 2.99
CA ALA A 25 -8.50 1.69 3.16
C ALA A 25 -9.23 1.76 1.81
N TYR A 26 -8.75 2.58 0.86
CA TYR A 26 -9.31 2.69 -0.49
C TYR A 26 -9.31 1.35 -1.25
N LEU A 27 -8.31 0.50 -0.99
CA LEU A 27 -8.18 -0.81 -1.63
C LEU A 27 -9.19 -1.82 -1.10
N VAL A 28 -9.63 -1.68 0.15
CA VAL A 28 -10.53 -2.63 0.81
C VAL A 28 -11.99 -2.23 0.65
N THR A 29 -12.33 -0.98 0.91
CA THR A 29 -13.73 -0.51 0.86
C THR A 29 -14.12 0.04 -0.51
N GLY A 30 -13.14 0.30 -1.39
CA GLY A 30 -13.35 0.99 -2.64
C GLY A 30 -13.73 2.47 -2.45
N PRO A 31 -13.74 3.27 -3.52
CA PRO A 31 -14.05 4.70 -3.46
C PRO A 31 -15.47 4.98 -2.96
N LEU A 32 -16.42 4.07 -3.22
CA LEU A 32 -17.82 4.23 -2.80
C LEU A 32 -18.07 3.75 -1.36
N GLY A 33 -17.32 2.76 -0.87
CA GLY A 33 -17.47 2.27 0.51
C GLY A 33 -17.19 3.35 1.55
N LEU A 34 -16.31 4.29 1.23
CA LEU A 34 -16.01 5.46 2.07
C LEU A 34 -17.17 6.48 2.15
N LEU A 35 -18.01 6.56 1.11
CA LEU A 35 -19.19 7.45 1.10
C LEU A 35 -20.33 6.90 1.96
N LEU A 36 -20.37 5.58 2.15
CA LEU A 36 -21.38 4.88 2.94
C LEU A 36 -21.01 4.81 4.44
N THR A 37 -19.73 4.90 4.78
CA THR A 37 -19.25 4.88 6.17
C THR A 37 -19.26 6.28 6.79
N LYS A 38 -20.44 6.86 7.04
CA LYS A 38 -20.61 8.03 7.93
C LYS A 38 -20.53 7.65 9.41
N GLY A 39 -19.54 6.84 9.81
CA GLY A 39 -19.39 6.33 11.17
C GLY A 39 -17.93 6.24 11.56
N TYR A 40 -17.56 7.06 12.57
CA TYR A 40 -16.34 7.13 13.38
C TYR A 40 -14.98 6.68 12.76
N ASP A 41 -14.03 7.62 12.80
CA ASP A 41 -12.59 7.56 12.41
C ASP A 41 -12.19 7.63 10.92
N PHE A 42 -12.97 7.13 9.95
CA PHE A 42 -12.56 7.20 8.54
C PHE A 42 -12.73 8.59 7.88
N ALA A 43 -13.52 9.48 8.49
CA ALA A 43 -13.61 10.88 8.06
C ALA A 43 -12.25 11.59 8.10
N ARG A 44 -11.32 11.17 8.97
CA ARG A 44 -9.95 11.72 9.07
C ARG A 44 -9.04 11.24 7.93
N VAL A 45 -9.34 10.12 7.29
CA VAL A 45 -8.62 9.64 6.08
C VAL A 45 -8.90 10.56 4.90
N VAL A 46 -10.12 11.10 4.82
CA VAL A 46 -10.56 12.06 3.79
C VAL A 46 -10.25 13.51 4.16
N GLN A 47 -10.29 13.86 5.45
CA GLN A 47 -9.93 15.18 5.96
C GLN A 47 -8.42 15.31 6.24
N GLY A 48 -7.64 15.39 5.16
CA GLY A 48 -6.25 15.84 5.21
C GLY A 48 -6.14 17.38 5.12
N THR A 49 -5.19 17.98 5.82
CA THR A 49 -4.87 19.40 5.72
C THR A 49 -3.82 19.61 4.62
N GLY A 50 -4.26 19.83 3.38
CA GLY A 50 -3.41 20.28 2.27
C GLY A 50 -3.23 19.26 1.14
N GLY A 51 -3.54 19.69 -0.08
CA GLY A 51 -3.31 18.99 -1.35
C GLY A 51 -4.39 17.96 -1.78
N GLN A 52 -4.39 17.62 -3.07
CA GLN A 52 -5.28 16.65 -3.69
C GLN A 52 -4.45 15.72 -4.58
N SER A 53 -4.40 14.43 -4.26
CA SER A 53 -3.91 13.42 -5.20
C SER A 53 -5.08 12.76 -5.92
N GLU A 54 -4.94 12.59 -7.22
CA GLU A 54 -5.87 11.82 -8.04
C GLU A 54 -5.49 10.35 -8.02
N ILE A 55 -6.43 9.48 -7.61
CA ILE A 55 -6.31 8.04 -7.82
C ILE A 55 -6.68 7.76 -9.29
N ARG A 56 -5.67 7.46 -10.11
CA ARG A 56 -5.85 7.25 -11.56
C ARG A 56 -6.41 5.87 -11.87
N THR A 57 -5.95 4.88 -11.11
CA THR A 57 -6.37 3.49 -11.28
C THR A 57 -6.54 2.87 -9.91
N LEU A 58 -7.63 2.14 -9.72
CA LEU A 58 -7.88 1.33 -8.55
C LEU A 58 -8.49 0.00 -8.99
N VAL A 59 -7.85 -1.09 -8.61
CA VAL A 59 -8.32 -2.46 -8.81
C VAL A 59 -8.44 -3.11 -7.45
N SER A 60 -9.60 -3.73 -7.21
CA SER A 60 -9.93 -4.42 -5.97
C SER A 60 -10.68 -5.70 -6.32
N ASP A 61 -9.93 -6.70 -6.77
CA ASP A 61 -10.42 -8.05 -7.10
C ASP A 61 -10.13 -9.02 -5.96
N TRP A 62 -11.19 -9.63 -5.44
CA TRP A 62 -11.17 -10.54 -4.31
C TRP A 62 -11.91 -11.83 -4.63
N LYS A 63 -11.31 -12.95 -4.26
CA LYS A 63 -12.01 -14.24 -4.22
C LYS A 63 -12.67 -14.39 -2.86
N VAL A 64 -14.00 -14.42 -2.82
CA VAL A 64 -14.75 -14.61 -1.57
C VAL A 64 -15.28 -16.03 -1.48
N GLU A 65 -14.81 -16.80 -0.51
CA GLU A 65 -15.25 -18.17 -0.25
C GLU A 65 -15.30 -18.42 1.26
N GLN A 66 -16.37 -19.06 1.74
CA GLN A 66 -16.51 -19.47 3.15
C GLN A 66 -16.26 -18.33 4.16
N GLY A 67 -16.70 -17.11 3.83
CA GLY A 67 -16.51 -15.94 4.69
C GLY A 67 -15.09 -15.36 4.69
N VAL A 68 -14.20 -15.81 3.80
CA VAL A 68 -12.85 -15.26 3.64
C VAL A 68 -12.73 -14.63 2.25
N ALA A 69 -12.35 -13.35 2.20
CA ALA A 69 -12.01 -12.64 0.98
C ALA A 69 -10.49 -12.64 0.78
N ARG A 70 -9.98 -13.36 -0.23
CA ARG A 70 -8.55 -13.41 -0.58
C ARG A 70 -8.24 -12.47 -1.74
N ALA A 71 -7.22 -11.63 -1.59
CA ALA A 71 -6.80 -10.70 -2.63
C ALA A 71 -6.29 -11.46 -3.87
N ARG A 72 -6.83 -11.14 -5.05
CA ARG A 72 -6.34 -11.64 -6.34
C ARG A 72 -5.55 -10.58 -7.08
N ASP A 73 -6.16 -9.42 -7.24
CA ASP A 73 -5.53 -8.24 -7.81
C ASP A 73 -6.04 -7.01 -7.05
N VAL A 74 -5.23 -6.53 -6.11
CA VAL A 74 -5.60 -5.41 -5.26
C VAL A 74 -4.47 -4.40 -5.27
N ALA A 75 -4.65 -3.32 -6.01
CA ALA A 75 -3.66 -2.27 -6.14
C ALA A 75 -4.30 -0.96 -6.59
N MET A 76 -3.55 0.13 -6.40
CA MET A 76 -3.91 1.42 -6.93
C MET A 76 -2.68 2.22 -7.34
N ALA A 77 -2.90 3.15 -8.26
CA ALA A 77 -1.90 4.09 -8.74
C ALA A 77 -2.43 5.52 -8.63
N THR A 78 -1.59 6.40 -8.12
CA THR A 78 -1.74 7.85 -8.25
C THR A 78 -0.91 8.34 -9.44
N LYS A 79 -0.69 9.65 -9.56
CA LYS A 79 0.22 10.21 -10.55
C LYS A 79 1.67 9.76 -10.34
N GLU A 80 2.09 9.53 -9.09
CA GLU A 80 3.51 9.30 -8.78
C GLU A 80 3.78 7.95 -8.10
N ASN A 81 2.75 7.35 -7.49
CA ASN A 81 2.92 6.20 -6.62
C ASN A 81 2.04 5.02 -7.02
N ARG A 82 2.51 3.81 -6.71
CA ARG A 82 1.75 2.57 -6.86
C ARG A 82 1.81 1.76 -5.58
N VAL A 83 0.66 1.35 -5.08
CA VAL A 83 0.51 0.54 -3.86
C VAL A 83 -0.25 -0.72 -4.18
N ALA A 84 0.21 -1.85 -3.64
CA ALA A 84 -0.44 -3.13 -3.78
C ALA A 84 -0.71 -3.78 -2.41
N LEU A 85 -1.70 -4.67 -2.38
CA LEU A 85 -2.09 -5.46 -1.23
C LEU A 85 -2.00 -6.95 -1.56
N ARG A 86 -1.48 -7.73 -0.61
CA ARG A 86 -1.59 -9.20 -0.57
C ARG A 86 -2.22 -9.64 0.75
N GLY A 87 -2.77 -10.84 0.80
CA GLY A 87 -3.34 -11.45 2.01
C GLY A 87 -4.85 -11.66 1.90
N ALA A 88 -5.52 -11.77 3.05
CA ALA A 88 -6.94 -12.05 3.12
C ALA A 88 -7.66 -11.29 4.24
N LEU A 89 -8.96 -11.13 4.08
CA LEU A 89 -9.88 -10.64 5.08
C LEU A 89 -10.75 -11.80 5.53
N ASP A 90 -10.69 -12.14 6.81
CA ASP A 90 -11.62 -13.08 7.44
C ASP A 90 -12.86 -12.30 7.87
N LEU A 91 -13.87 -12.29 6.99
CA LEU A 91 -15.10 -11.54 7.20
C LEU A 91 -15.98 -12.21 8.27
N ALA A 92 -15.94 -13.55 8.34
CA ALA A 92 -16.71 -14.31 9.31
C ALA A 92 -16.27 -14.04 10.76
N ASN A 93 -14.96 -13.87 10.98
CA ASN A 93 -14.40 -13.60 12.29
C ASN A 93 -14.02 -12.12 12.53
N GLU A 94 -14.31 -11.25 11.55
CA GLU A 94 -13.97 -9.82 11.53
C GLU A 94 -12.47 -9.54 11.75
N ARG A 95 -11.58 -10.11 10.93
CA ARG A 95 -10.10 -10.03 11.13
C ARG A 95 -9.30 -9.88 9.84
N PHE A 96 -8.19 -9.16 9.95
CA PHE A 96 -7.12 -9.17 8.95
C PHE A 96 -6.31 -10.47 9.06
N ALA A 97 -6.33 -11.28 8.01
CA ALA A 97 -5.58 -12.52 7.90
C ALA A 97 -4.32 -12.28 7.05
N ASP A 98 -3.23 -11.87 7.72
CA ASP A 98 -1.92 -11.62 7.13
C ASP A 98 -1.92 -10.64 5.94
N VAL A 99 -2.67 -9.55 6.08
CA VAL A 99 -2.66 -8.49 5.07
C VAL A 99 -1.31 -7.81 5.05
N THR A 100 -0.72 -7.68 3.86
CA THR A 100 0.51 -6.93 3.61
C THR A 100 0.24 -5.87 2.56
N LEU A 101 0.49 -4.62 2.93
CA LEU A 101 0.51 -3.48 2.02
C LEU A 101 1.96 -3.21 1.60
N ALA A 102 2.16 -2.88 0.33
CA ALA A 102 3.47 -2.47 -0.16
C ALA A 102 3.38 -1.27 -1.09
N TRP A 103 4.29 -0.31 -0.86
CA TRP A 103 4.64 0.68 -1.87
C TRP A 103 5.64 0.02 -2.81
N ILE A 104 5.30 -0.02 -4.10
CA ILE A 104 6.05 -0.76 -5.11
C ILE A 104 6.64 0.17 -6.15
N ASP A 105 7.78 -0.23 -6.71
CA ASP A 105 8.42 0.46 -7.84
C ASP A 105 7.77 0.10 -9.19
N THR A 106 8.37 0.57 -10.29
CA THR A 106 7.90 0.33 -11.66
C THR A 106 7.95 -1.15 -12.06
N GLN A 107 8.89 -1.92 -11.50
CA GLN A 107 9.05 -3.36 -11.73
C GLN A 107 8.10 -4.21 -10.88
N GLY A 108 7.37 -3.59 -9.94
CA GLY A 108 6.44 -4.28 -9.03
C GLY A 108 7.12 -4.82 -7.77
N CYS A 109 8.35 -4.42 -7.52
CA CYS A 109 9.09 -4.79 -6.32
C CYS A 109 8.73 -3.86 -5.16
N ALA A 110 8.61 -4.44 -3.96
CA ALA A 110 8.32 -3.66 -2.76
C ALA A 110 9.52 -2.77 -2.39
N LYS A 111 9.28 -1.47 -2.24
CA LYS A 111 10.21 -0.52 -1.61
C LYS A 111 10.02 -0.52 -0.10
N VAL A 112 8.76 -0.66 0.32
CA VAL A 112 8.30 -0.64 1.70
C VAL A 112 7.20 -1.69 1.85
N ARG A 113 7.20 -2.39 2.98
CA ARG A 113 6.13 -3.33 3.34
C ARG A 113 5.59 -3.01 4.72
N GLN A 114 4.27 -3.09 4.88
CA GLN A 114 3.60 -2.98 6.16
C GLN A 114 2.58 -4.10 6.32
N LYS A 115 2.70 -4.86 7.42
CA LYS A 115 1.78 -5.96 7.74
C LYS A 115 0.69 -5.49 8.70
N ILE A 116 -0.51 -6.03 8.50
CA ILE A 116 -1.71 -5.76 9.29
C ILE A 116 -2.33 -7.09 9.66
N ARG A 117 -2.60 -7.28 10.96
CA ARG A 117 -3.11 -8.54 11.51
C ARG A 117 -4.13 -8.28 12.61
N GLY A 118 -4.92 -9.30 12.92
CA GLY A 118 -5.82 -9.27 14.06
C GLY A 118 -7.20 -8.66 13.74
N PRO A 119 -8.02 -8.38 14.76
CA PRO A 119 -9.42 -7.97 14.56
C PRO A 119 -9.55 -6.64 13.80
N PHE A 120 -10.58 -6.48 12.99
CA PHE A 120 -10.85 -5.25 12.23
C PHE A 120 -10.98 -4.02 13.12
N ARG A 121 -11.56 -4.17 14.32
CA ARG A 121 -11.77 -3.06 15.27
C ARG A 121 -10.51 -2.64 16.02
N LYS A 122 -9.52 -3.52 16.12
CA LYS A 122 -8.25 -3.26 16.83
C LYS A 122 -7.11 -3.97 16.10
N PRO A 123 -6.77 -3.55 14.88
CA PRO A 123 -5.72 -4.17 14.12
C PRO A 123 -4.36 -3.92 14.77
N VAL A 124 -3.47 -4.89 14.64
CA VAL A 124 -2.04 -4.72 14.90
C VAL A 124 -1.40 -4.35 13.57
N VAL A 125 -0.95 -3.10 13.48
CA VAL A 125 -0.21 -2.59 12.34
C VAL A 125 1.27 -2.64 12.67
N GLU A 126 2.01 -3.51 11.99
CA GLU A 126 3.44 -3.68 12.22
C GLU A 126 4.22 -2.46 11.72
N ARG A 127 5.41 -2.23 12.30
CA ARG A 127 6.30 -1.16 11.82
C ARG A 127 6.67 -1.42 10.36
N PRO A 128 6.67 -0.39 9.51
CA PRO A 128 7.09 -0.56 8.13
C PRO A 128 8.52 -1.09 8.04
N SER A 129 8.75 -2.05 7.15
CA SER A 129 10.08 -2.50 6.79
C SER A 129 10.48 -1.88 5.46
N THR A 130 11.60 -1.15 5.44
CA THR A 130 12.20 -0.64 4.20
C THR A 130 13.24 -1.64 3.75
N LEU A 131 13.14 -2.13 2.51
CA LEU A 131 14.15 -3.04 1.97
C LEU A 131 15.51 -2.35 1.76
N GLN A 132 15.52 -1.01 1.78
CA GLN A 132 16.75 -0.20 1.77
C GLN A 132 17.52 -0.23 3.11
N SER A 133 16.85 -0.48 4.24
CA SER A 133 17.52 -0.46 5.56
C SER A 133 18.41 -1.68 5.82
N LEU A 134 18.19 -2.80 5.12
CA LEU A 134 19.02 -4.01 5.23
C LEU A 134 20.25 -3.99 4.33
N ALA A 135 20.39 -2.94 3.53
CA ALA A 135 21.36 -2.90 2.45
C ALA A 135 22.08 -1.55 2.49
N GLY A 136 22.91 -1.39 3.52
CA GLY A 136 23.56 -0.15 3.97
C GLY A 136 24.48 0.55 2.95
N PRO A 137 25.58 1.20 3.38
CA PRO A 137 26.44 2.02 2.51
C PRO A 137 26.92 1.33 1.22
N VAL A 138 26.98 0.00 1.24
CA VAL A 138 27.36 -0.87 0.12
C VAL A 138 26.41 -0.73 -1.08
N LEU A 139 25.10 -0.50 -0.88
CA LEU A 139 24.17 -0.27 -2.00
C LEU A 139 24.31 1.12 -2.63
N LYS A 140 24.74 2.15 -1.89
CA LYS A 140 24.96 3.49 -2.48
C LYS A 140 26.12 3.44 -3.49
N LEU A 141 27.18 2.70 -3.17
CA LEU A 141 28.29 2.44 -4.09
C LEU A 141 27.87 1.55 -5.27
N LEU A 142 27.07 0.52 -5.02
CA LEU A 142 26.47 -0.30 -6.10
C LEU A 142 25.52 0.51 -6.99
N LYS A 143 24.75 1.48 -6.47
CA LYS A 143 23.90 2.36 -7.28
C LYS A 143 24.71 3.29 -8.20
N GLN A 144 25.87 3.78 -7.76
CA GLN A 144 26.81 4.52 -8.61
C GLN A 144 27.43 3.61 -9.69
N ALA A 145 27.68 2.33 -9.39
CA ALA A 145 28.18 1.36 -10.36
C ALA A 145 27.10 0.73 -11.28
N ARG A 146 25.82 0.71 -10.84
CA ARG A 146 24.66 0.14 -11.58
C ARG A 146 24.18 0.97 -12.76
N GLY A 147 24.75 2.15 -12.99
CA GLY A 147 24.64 2.80 -14.30
C GLY A 147 25.24 1.96 -15.45
N LEU A 148 25.95 0.87 -15.13
CA LEU A 148 26.69 0.02 -16.07
C LEU A 148 26.14 -1.41 -16.23
N PHE A 149 25.13 -1.86 -15.45
CA PHE A 149 24.59 -3.23 -15.57
C PHE A 149 23.07 -3.30 -15.32
N PRO A 150 22.29 -3.95 -16.21
CA PRO A 150 20.86 -4.13 -16.02
C PRO A 150 20.57 -5.23 -14.99
N GLY A 151 19.87 -4.85 -13.91
CA GLY A 151 18.92 -5.71 -13.19
C GLY A 151 19.49 -6.65 -12.14
N GLU A 152 19.51 -6.20 -10.88
CA GLU A 152 19.41 -7.15 -9.76
C GLU A 152 17.93 -7.53 -9.61
N ALA A 153 17.57 -8.78 -9.85
CA ALA A 153 16.19 -9.24 -9.78
C ALA A 153 15.67 -9.15 -8.32
N CYS A 154 14.82 -8.18 -8.05
CA CYS A 154 14.11 -8.06 -6.78
C CYS A 154 12.92 -9.02 -6.73
N GLU A 155 12.54 -9.44 -5.52
CA GLU A 155 11.35 -10.25 -5.32
C GLU A 155 10.09 -9.43 -5.65
N VAL A 156 9.41 -9.79 -6.74
CA VAL A 156 8.23 -9.08 -7.23
C VAL A 156 7.07 -9.25 -6.24
N PHE A 157 6.65 -8.13 -5.65
CA PHE A 157 5.50 -8.08 -4.75
C PHE A 157 4.18 -7.94 -5.51
N TYR A 158 4.18 -7.42 -6.73
CA TYR A 158 2.95 -7.24 -7.48
C TYR A 158 3.20 -7.33 -8.98
N ALA A 159 2.42 -8.19 -9.64
CA ALA A 159 2.45 -8.42 -11.08
C ALA A 159 1.03 -8.39 -11.68
N GLY A 160 0.10 -7.70 -11.01
CA GLY A 160 -1.29 -7.57 -11.45
C GLY A 160 -1.49 -6.49 -12.51
N SER A 161 -2.75 -6.12 -12.74
CA SER A 161 -3.17 -5.27 -13.86
C SER A 161 -2.87 -3.78 -13.70
N VAL A 162 -2.60 -3.29 -12.48
CA VAL A 162 -2.33 -1.87 -12.24
C VAL A 162 -0.94 -1.50 -12.74
N ALA A 163 -0.90 -0.84 -13.90
CA ALA A 163 0.33 -0.35 -14.52
C ALA A 163 1.08 0.65 -13.61
N PRO A 164 2.42 0.77 -13.77
CA PRO A 164 3.17 1.80 -13.08
C PRO A 164 2.75 3.20 -13.54
N PRO A 165 2.90 4.23 -12.68
CA PRO A 165 2.66 5.61 -13.09
C PRO A 165 3.56 6.00 -14.26
N LYS A 166 3.04 6.88 -15.14
CA LYS A 166 3.77 7.44 -16.30
C LYS A 166 4.48 8.72 -15.93
#